data_AF-A0A0S4M5Y1-F1
#
_entry.id   AF-A0A0S4M5Y1-F1
#
_cell.length_a   1.000
_cell.length_b   1.000
_cell.length_c   1.000
_cell.angle_alpha   90.00
_cell.angle_beta   90.00
_cell.angle_gamma   90.00
#
_symmetry.space_group_name_H-M   'P 1'
#
loop_
_entity.id
_entity.type
_entity.pdbx_description
1 polymer ?
#
loop_
_entity_poly.entity_id
_entity_poly.type
_entity_poly.pdbx_seq_one_letter_code
_entity_poly.pdbx_strand_id
1 'polypeptide(L)'
;MEPLFMNEGCDSEYLYSNSNVATATATATATATANFSQLISELESSIDCSTLIVPTSSFANGVSDLEYTYDYSQGDYNCMALVDGISQEGLCEYSFDNKTSEEHGVFNDDVSLEPNYLLDSSQISNLSLIALSSLVPIYNYLGIDRSKVINMWGLNLHPNDYNGLMILRKNFLSKIREHIYTLFYGMFNNDTSLSCGKDLRFSLWDDISSELCSIVEASVVSIVNDSCAELDKFLSNARVVDVDTCSFNVGHIRIVTDFEKSDIIDRHVEFFYRGLKVSVREVWLISIKRFLKKNEDNNTLYEGGCSGGDCSNLKVNLRFSDKFAISYVKGSFLSKISSIIHRKFSSMLESNHRFEDGNVLCRFSWMRVHRRLFPVAVKEVKRIIKDEEGEIEEILSKARVVTDSLSDRAITNLEKSVVLKIIMGDITRSIRNICKKVWGGIVSSSLDEVVVDDSVKSDVAGCGGIDMNSDICFPKFNLRYEDDRVILNARKAFTCEIGVCIRSKFCEMLEHGYVFDDHTVIDKSPWKRMSKKLLPIAREEVMPIIERERESIDEILLRSRLIVTETCDSSRITKERQLTSEERLSLLESIMKSVNRKLTDTFSRVWVSLTK
;
A
#
# COMPACT_ATOMS: atom_id res chain seq x y z
N MET A 1 31.66 -28.53 78.40
CA MET A 1 31.27 -27.42 79.29
C MET A 1 29.87 -27.01 78.89
N GLU A 2 28.90 -27.37 79.71
CA GLU A 2 27.49 -26.89 79.75
C GLU A 2 27.41 -25.35 80.00
N PRO A 3 26.22 -24.67 80.03
CA PRO A 3 24.84 -25.20 79.94
C PRO A 3 23.75 -24.35 79.17
N LEU A 4 22.57 -24.98 78.93
CA LEU A 4 21.15 -24.51 79.16
C LEU A 4 20.59 -23.24 78.44
N PHE A 5 19.29 -23.01 78.16
CA PHE A 5 17.97 -23.57 78.52
C PHE A 5 16.91 -23.14 77.44
N MET A 6 15.74 -23.80 77.49
CA MET A 6 14.47 -23.72 76.75
C MET A 6 13.86 -22.35 76.38
N ASN A 7 13.02 -22.28 75.32
CA ASN A 7 11.55 -22.18 75.45
C ASN A 7 10.74 -22.34 74.13
N GLU A 8 9.49 -22.78 74.30
CA GLU A 8 8.46 -23.18 73.33
C GLU A 8 7.72 -22.01 72.65
N GLY A 9 7.03 -22.30 71.53
CA GLY A 9 5.95 -21.45 70.99
C GLY A 9 5.54 -21.79 69.55
N CYS A 10 4.38 -22.43 69.38
CA CYS A 10 3.70 -22.78 68.13
C CYS A 10 3.39 -21.57 67.22
N ASP A 11 3.40 -21.77 65.90
CA ASP A 11 2.16 -21.77 65.09
C ASP A 11 2.44 -22.27 63.66
N SER A 12 1.64 -23.26 63.25
CA SER A 12 1.57 -23.83 61.91
C SER A 12 0.48 -23.10 61.11
N GLU A 13 0.78 -22.69 59.87
CA GLU A 13 -0.09 -22.80 58.69
C GLU A 13 0.55 -22.08 57.48
N TYR A 14 0.14 -22.47 56.26
CA TYR A 14 0.51 -21.92 54.94
C TYR A 14 1.74 -22.47 54.21
N LEU A 15 1.63 -23.71 53.73
CA LEU A 15 2.27 -24.14 52.48
C LEU A 15 1.35 -25.09 51.69
N TYR A 16 0.28 -24.56 51.07
CA TYR A 16 -0.51 -25.33 50.10
C TYR A 16 -1.27 -24.42 49.13
N SER A 17 -0.58 -23.74 48.20
CA SER A 17 -1.25 -23.06 47.08
C SER A 17 -0.30 -22.52 46.00
N ASN A 18 0.65 -23.32 45.49
CA ASN A 18 1.42 -22.93 44.28
C ASN A 18 1.65 -24.06 43.25
N SER A 19 1.36 -25.34 43.56
CA SER A 19 1.49 -26.43 42.58
C SER A 19 0.32 -26.50 41.59
N ASN A 20 -0.88 -26.07 42.00
CA ASN A 20 -2.08 -26.27 41.19
C ASN A 20 -2.18 -25.29 40.01
N VAL A 21 -1.61 -24.08 40.14
CA VAL A 21 -1.61 -23.08 39.06
C VAL A 21 -0.64 -23.47 37.97
N ALA A 22 0.59 -23.89 38.29
CA ALA A 22 1.56 -24.35 37.30
C ALA A 22 1.09 -25.60 36.53
N THR A 23 0.39 -26.50 37.22
CA THR A 23 -0.16 -27.72 36.60
C THR A 23 -1.35 -27.40 35.68
N ALA A 24 -2.21 -26.45 36.06
CA ALA A 24 -3.32 -26.00 35.23
C ALA A 24 -2.83 -25.31 33.94
N THR A 25 -1.81 -24.45 34.03
CA THR A 25 -1.23 -23.77 32.85
C THR A 25 -0.55 -24.77 31.91
N ALA A 26 0.21 -25.73 32.43
CA ALA A 26 0.85 -26.76 31.60
C ALA A 26 -0.18 -27.67 30.89
N THR A 27 -1.29 -27.98 31.57
CA THR A 27 -2.36 -28.83 31.00
C THR A 27 -3.16 -28.08 29.92
N ALA A 28 -3.40 -26.78 30.10
CA ALA A 28 -4.04 -25.93 29.08
C ALA A 28 -3.17 -25.82 27.81
N THR A 29 -1.85 -25.60 27.97
CA THR A 29 -0.93 -25.52 26.82
C THR A 29 -0.82 -26.86 26.08
N ALA A 30 -0.76 -27.98 26.79
CA ALA A 30 -0.74 -29.31 26.18
C ALA A 30 -2.04 -29.63 25.41
N THR A 31 -3.19 -29.24 25.96
CA THR A 31 -4.50 -29.46 25.34
C THR A 31 -4.69 -28.59 24.09
N ALA A 32 -4.25 -27.32 24.14
CA ALA A 32 -4.27 -26.44 22.97
C ALA A 32 -3.37 -26.96 21.84
N THR A 33 -2.18 -27.48 22.18
CA THR A 33 -1.25 -28.07 21.20
C THR A 33 -1.84 -29.32 20.54
N ALA A 34 -2.48 -30.20 21.33
CA ALA A 34 -3.12 -31.41 20.82
C ALA A 34 -4.33 -31.14 19.92
N ASN A 35 -5.21 -30.21 20.31
CA ASN A 35 -6.37 -29.80 19.52
C ASN A 35 -5.95 -29.16 18.19
N PHE A 36 -4.84 -28.42 18.18
CA PHE A 36 -4.32 -27.78 16.97
C PHE A 36 -3.71 -28.79 15.98
N SER A 37 -2.97 -29.78 16.47
CA SER A 37 -2.45 -30.87 15.61
C SER A 37 -3.57 -31.68 14.95
N GLN A 38 -4.69 -31.89 15.64
CA GLN A 38 -5.87 -32.56 15.08
C GLN A 38 -6.52 -31.72 13.96
N LEU A 39 -6.64 -30.41 14.16
CA LEU A 39 -7.28 -29.49 13.21
C LEU A 39 -6.47 -29.34 11.91
N ILE A 40 -5.13 -29.42 11.98
CA ILE A 40 -4.25 -29.48 10.80
C ILE A 40 -4.47 -30.77 10.01
N SER A 41 -4.57 -31.92 10.69
CA SER A 41 -4.79 -33.21 10.03
C SER A 41 -6.14 -33.27 9.30
N GLU A 42 -7.18 -32.62 9.86
CA GLU A 42 -8.50 -32.51 9.23
C GLU A 42 -8.48 -31.58 7.99
N LEU A 43 -7.75 -30.46 8.06
CA LEU A 43 -7.60 -29.52 6.93
C LEU A 43 -6.84 -30.13 5.74
N GLU A 44 -5.77 -30.87 6.01
CA GLU A 44 -4.96 -31.55 4.98
C GLU A 44 -5.75 -32.65 4.25
N SER A 45 -6.73 -33.26 4.92
CA SER A 45 -7.61 -34.28 4.32
C SER A 45 -8.69 -33.72 3.38
N SER A 46 -8.95 -32.41 3.41
CA SER A 46 -10.06 -31.79 2.65
C SER A 46 -9.66 -31.19 1.30
N ILE A 47 -8.37 -31.17 0.97
CA ILE A 47 -7.84 -30.57 -0.27
C ILE A 47 -7.56 -31.68 -1.29
N ASP A 48 -8.59 -32.04 -2.07
CA ASP A 48 -8.43 -32.93 -3.24
C ASP A 48 -8.02 -32.11 -4.48
N CYS A 49 -6.72 -32.09 -4.79
CA CYS A 49 -6.15 -31.43 -5.96
C CYS A 49 -6.19 -32.35 -7.19
N SER A 50 -7.39 -32.68 -7.69
CA SER A 50 -7.53 -33.64 -8.80
C SER A 50 -8.59 -33.24 -9.84
N THR A 51 -8.58 -32.03 -10.41
CA THR A 51 -9.28 -31.78 -11.69
C THR A 51 -8.93 -30.44 -12.35
N LEU A 52 -8.02 -30.44 -13.32
CA LEU A 52 -7.95 -29.43 -14.38
C LEU A 52 -7.48 -30.11 -15.67
N ILE A 53 -8.46 -30.67 -16.39
CA ILE A 53 -8.29 -31.14 -17.77
C ILE A 53 -8.57 -29.94 -18.69
N VAL A 54 -7.57 -29.54 -19.47
CA VAL A 54 -7.70 -28.52 -20.52
C VAL A 54 -8.19 -29.19 -21.81
N PRO A 55 -9.26 -28.72 -22.46
CA PRO A 55 -9.55 -29.11 -23.84
C PRO A 55 -8.88 -28.14 -24.81
N THR A 56 -7.96 -28.67 -25.63
CA THR A 56 -7.47 -28.06 -26.86
C THR A 56 -8.56 -28.09 -27.94
N SER A 57 -8.88 -26.95 -28.56
CA SER A 57 -9.65 -26.91 -29.80
C SER A 57 -8.88 -26.21 -30.92
N SER A 58 -8.87 -26.88 -32.06
CA SER A 58 -8.15 -26.65 -33.30
C SER A 58 -8.61 -25.45 -34.13
N PHE A 59 -7.66 -24.86 -34.84
CA PHE A 59 -7.83 -23.93 -35.96
C PHE A 59 -8.66 -24.50 -37.12
N ALA A 60 -9.46 -23.65 -37.76
CA ALA A 60 -9.88 -23.81 -39.15
C ALA A 60 -9.96 -22.42 -39.83
N ASN A 61 -9.38 -22.34 -41.02
CA ASN A 61 -9.22 -21.18 -41.88
C ASN A 61 -10.53 -20.64 -42.47
N GLY A 62 -10.54 -19.35 -42.81
CA GLY A 62 -11.54 -18.73 -43.68
C GLY A 62 -11.08 -17.36 -44.17
N VAL A 63 -10.47 -17.33 -45.36
CA VAL A 63 -10.02 -16.17 -46.13
C VAL A 63 -11.22 -15.43 -46.74
N SER A 64 -11.20 -14.10 -46.75
CA SER A 64 -11.77 -13.30 -47.85
C SER A 64 -11.26 -11.85 -47.80
N ASP A 65 -10.79 -11.42 -48.97
CA ASP A 65 -10.07 -10.21 -49.29
C ASP A 65 -10.89 -8.92 -49.15
N LEU A 66 -10.20 -7.81 -48.82
CA LEU A 66 -10.58 -6.45 -49.22
C LEU A 66 -9.36 -5.52 -49.06
N GLU A 67 -8.68 -5.27 -50.17
CA GLU A 67 -7.62 -4.27 -50.29
C GLU A 67 -8.19 -2.85 -50.12
N TYR A 68 -7.66 -2.10 -49.17
CA TYR A 68 -7.71 -0.63 -49.16
C TYR A 68 -6.29 -0.11 -49.05
N THR A 69 -5.74 0.33 -50.18
CA THR A 69 -4.47 1.07 -50.25
C THR A 69 -4.67 2.50 -49.77
N TYR A 70 -4.02 2.89 -48.66
CA TYR A 70 -3.81 4.28 -48.28
C TYR A 70 -2.33 4.64 -48.48
N ASP A 71 -2.11 5.61 -49.37
CA ASP A 71 -0.83 6.17 -49.73
C ASP A 71 -0.40 7.21 -48.67
N TYR A 72 0.66 6.91 -47.91
CA TYR A 72 1.33 7.88 -47.03
C TYR A 72 2.67 8.26 -47.66
N SER A 73 2.64 9.30 -48.48
CA SER A 73 3.83 9.94 -49.03
C SER A 73 4.69 10.58 -47.93
N GLN A 74 5.99 10.34 -48.06
CA GLN A 74 7.11 10.82 -47.26
C GLN A 74 7.05 12.33 -46.93
N GLY A 75 7.31 12.66 -45.67
CA GLY A 75 7.64 14.00 -45.21
C GLY A 75 9.00 13.98 -44.52
N ASP A 76 10.03 14.37 -45.27
CA ASP A 76 11.38 14.62 -44.77
C ASP A 76 11.38 15.75 -43.73
N TYR A 77 11.97 15.51 -42.56
CA TYR A 77 12.45 16.57 -41.69
C TYR A 77 13.89 16.28 -41.27
N ASN A 78 14.80 16.83 -42.09
CA ASN A 78 16.17 17.13 -41.74
C ASN A 78 16.19 18.59 -41.24
N CYS A 79 16.65 18.86 -40.02
CA CYS A 79 17.08 20.21 -39.64
C CYS A 79 18.26 20.11 -38.67
N MET A 80 19.41 20.53 -39.21
CA MET A 80 20.66 20.81 -38.53
C MET A 80 20.54 21.94 -37.51
N ALA A 81 21.50 21.93 -36.60
CA ALA A 81 21.81 22.98 -35.64
C ALA A 81 22.05 24.36 -36.30
N LEU A 82 21.64 25.41 -35.60
CA LEU A 82 22.22 26.74 -35.71
C LEU A 82 22.25 27.39 -34.33
N VAL A 83 23.46 27.72 -33.92
CA VAL A 83 23.87 28.51 -32.76
C VAL A 83 23.91 29.98 -33.20
N ASP A 84 23.22 30.86 -32.48
CA ASP A 84 23.73 32.13 -31.91
C ASP A 84 22.61 33.15 -31.64
N GLY A 85 22.69 33.79 -30.47
CA GLY A 85 22.53 35.25 -30.40
C GLY A 85 21.34 35.86 -29.65
N ILE A 86 21.66 36.37 -28.44
CA ILE A 86 21.30 37.71 -27.91
C ILE A 86 20.24 37.82 -26.78
N SER A 87 20.79 38.37 -25.68
CA SER A 87 20.27 39.25 -24.61
C SER A 87 19.36 38.76 -23.47
N GLN A 88 20.01 38.71 -22.29
CA GLN A 88 19.71 39.50 -21.09
C GLN A 88 18.36 40.24 -21.04
N GLU A 89 17.55 39.92 -20.02
CA GLU A 89 17.04 40.88 -19.02
C GLU A 89 16.22 40.16 -17.93
N GLY A 90 16.40 40.60 -16.67
CA GLY A 90 15.32 40.54 -15.67
C GLY A 90 15.33 39.41 -14.63
N LEU A 91 16.37 39.33 -13.79
CA LEU A 91 16.24 38.78 -12.44
C LEU A 91 15.37 39.73 -11.60
N CYS A 92 14.19 39.27 -11.15
CA CYS A 92 13.47 39.89 -10.05
C CYS A 92 13.54 38.96 -8.84
N GLU A 93 14.43 39.31 -7.92
CA GLU A 93 14.42 38.86 -6.53
C GLU A 93 13.14 39.37 -5.86
N TYR A 94 12.38 38.47 -5.23
CA TYR A 94 11.40 38.84 -4.22
C TYR A 94 11.91 38.40 -2.86
N SER A 95 12.55 39.35 -2.19
CA SER A 95 12.77 39.35 -0.74
C SER A 95 11.43 39.56 -0.04
N PHE A 96 11.09 38.69 0.91
CA PHE A 96 10.06 38.98 1.91
C PHE A 96 10.76 39.19 3.25
N ASP A 97 10.99 40.46 3.59
CA ASP A 97 11.16 40.91 4.95
C ASP A 97 9.83 40.76 5.68
N ASN A 98 9.82 39.97 6.75
CA ASN A 98 8.82 40.10 7.81
C ASN A 98 9.54 40.15 9.16
N LYS A 99 9.81 41.39 9.59
CA LYS A 99 9.96 41.74 11.00
C LYS A 99 8.62 41.55 11.70
N THR A 100 8.56 40.65 12.67
CA THR A 100 7.61 40.78 13.77
C THR A 100 8.34 40.52 15.07
N SER A 101 8.16 41.50 15.94
CA SER A 101 8.77 41.75 17.24
C SER A 101 8.57 40.62 18.24
N GLU A 102 9.62 40.45 19.03
CA GLU A 102 9.68 39.72 20.29
C GLU A 102 8.68 40.29 21.30
N GLU A 103 7.86 39.43 21.90
CA GLU A 103 7.41 39.61 23.28
C GLU A 103 7.73 38.32 24.05
N HIS A 104 8.61 38.46 25.03
CA HIS A 104 8.98 37.43 25.98
C HIS A 104 7.84 37.18 26.98
N GLY A 105 7.25 35.99 26.93
CA GLY A 105 6.46 35.41 28.01
C GLY A 105 7.18 34.19 28.56
N VAL A 106 7.84 34.34 29.70
CA VAL A 106 8.38 33.24 30.51
C VAL A 106 7.21 32.51 31.15
N PHE A 107 7.02 31.23 30.80
CA PHE A 107 6.23 30.29 31.60
C PHE A 107 7.04 29.01 31.75
N ASN A 108 7.60 28.84 32.95
CA ASN A 108 7.91 27.53 33.49
C ASN A 108 6.57 26.86 33.82
N ASP A 109 6.35 25.64 33.33
CA ASP A 109 5.70 24.60 34.11
C ASP A 109 6.03 23.24 33.49
N ASP A 110 6.81 22.50 34.25
CA ASP A 110 7.17 21.11 34.07
C ASP A 110 5.94 20.29 34.51
N VAL A 111 5.12 19.82 33.57
CA VAL A 111 4.02 18.89 33.84
C VAL A 111 4.14 17.70 32.90
N SER A 112 4.71 16.63 33.44
CA SER A 112 4.63 15.28 32.92
C SER A 112 3.16 14.85 32.81
N LEU A 113 2.65 14.72 31.58
CA LEU A 113 1.35 14.12 31.31
C LEU A 113 1.51 12.59 31.19
N GLU A 114 1.36 11.89 32.31
CA GLU A 114 0.91 10.49 32.28
C GLU A 114 -0.60 10.45 32.00
N PRO A 115 -1.10 9.57 31.11
CA PRO A 115 -2.53 9.39 30.93
C PRO A 115 -3.08 8.44 32.00
N ASN A 116 -3.31 8.96 33.21
CA ASN A 116 -4.08 8.26 34.23
C ASN A 116 -5.59 8.42 33.95
N TYR A 117 -6.11 7.56 33.07
CA TYR A 117 -7.55 7.25 33.01
C TYR A 117 -7.81 5.93 33.74
N LEU A 118 -7.75 5.97 35.07
CA LEU A 118 -8.38 4.97 35.92
C LEU A 118 -9.78 5.50 36.27
N LEU A 119 -10.77 5.02 35.53
CA LEU A 119 -12.17 5.14 35.94
C LEU A 119 -12.39 4.21 37.15
N ASP A 120 -12.92 4.78 38.23
CA ASP A 120 -13.35 4.06 39.43
C ASP A 120 -14.38 2.99 39.04
N SER A 121 -13.98 1.73 39.17
CA SER A 121 -14.74 0.54 38.75
C SER A 121 -15.93 0.22 39.66
N SER A 122 -16.09 0.94 40.77
CA SER A 122 -17.12 0.64 41.78
C SER A 122 -18.52 1.18 41.48
N GLN A 123 -18.75 1.90 40.36
CA GLN A 123 -20.07 2.46 40.01
C GLN A 123 -20.70 1.94 38.69
N ILE A 124 -20.10 0.97 37.99
CA ILE A 124 -20.58 0.51 36.67
C ILE A 124 -21.46 -0.74 36.79
N SER A 125 -22.53 -0.67 37.58
CA SER A 125 -23.70 -1.56 37.44
C SER A 125 -24.93 -0.83 36.90
N ASN A 126 -24.74 0.39 36.38
CA ASN A 126 -25.76 1.11 35.63
C ASN A 126 -25.71 0.72 34.16
N LEU A 127 -26.65 -0.13 33.75
CA LEU A 127 -26.95 -0.45 32.35
C LEU A 127 -27.19 0.86 31.59
N SER A 128 -26.27 1.23 30.71
CA SER A 128 -26.46 2.41 29.84
C SER A 128 -27.11 1.96 28.54
N LEU A 129 -28.37 2.35 28.34
CA LEU A 129 -29.06 2.19 27.07
C LEU A 129 -28.54 3.26 26.11
N ILE A 130 -27.97 2.85 24.99
CA ILE A 130 -27.51 3.77 23.94
C ILE A 130 -28.33 3.51 22.68
N ALA A 131 -28.83 4.58 22.06
CA ALA A 131 -29.49 4.46 20.77
C ALA A 131 -28.48 3.97 19.72
N LEU A 132 -28.77 2.88 19.00
CA LEU A 132 -27.82 2.35 18.01
C LEU A 132 -27.50 3.37 16.91
N SER A 133 -28.46 4.24 16.60
CA SER A 133 -28.29 5.36 15.69
C SER A 133 -27.20 6.36 16.13
N SER A 134 -26.89 6.48 17.42
CA SER A 134 -25.81 7.36 17.90
C SER A 134 -24.42 6.74 17.75
N LEU A 135 -24.31 5.42 17.56
CA LEU A 135 -23.03 4.75 17.29
C LEU A 135 -22.68 4.72 15.80
N VAL A 136 -23.68 4.79 14.91
CA VAL A 136 -23.48 4.79 13.45
C VAL A 136 -22.50 5.88 12.98
N PRO A 137 -22.61 7.16 13.42
CA PRO A 137 -21.64 8.19 13.09
C PRO A 137 -20.22 7.85 13.56
N ILE A 138 -20.06 7.15 14.69
CA ILE A 138 -18.75 6.78 15.25
C ILE A 138 -18.11 5.64 14.43
N TYR A 139 -18.88 4.60 14.09
CA TYR A 139 -18.43 3.54 13.20
C TYR A 139 -18.02 4.11 11.82
N ASN A 140 -18.85 4.98 11.24
CA ASN A 140 -18.56 5.64 9.96
C ASN A 140 -17.33 6.56 10.05
N TYR A 141 -17.19 7.33 11.13
CA TYR A 141 -16.05 8.20 11.38
C TYR A 141 -14.72 7.42 11.45
N LEU A 142 -14.75 6.25 12.10
CA LEU A 142 -13.59 5.38 12.22
C LEU A 142 -13.37 4.50 10.98
N GLY A 143 -14.27 4.56 9.98
CA GLY A 143 -14.22 3.71 8.78
C GLY A 143 -14.40 2.22 9.09
N ILE A 144 -15.12 1.89 10.17
CA ILE A 144 -15.32 0.53 10.65
C ILE A 144 -16.64 0.00 10.11
N ASP A 145 -16.56 -1.04 9.30
CA ASP A 145 -17.72 -1.84 8.93
C ASP A 145 -18.11 -2.74 10.10
N ARG A 146 -19.31 -2.55 10.63
CA ARG A 146 -19.83 -3.29 11.78
C ARG A 146 -19.87 -4.80 11.54
N SER A 147 -20.15 -5.24 10.31
CA SER A 147 -20.15 -6.67 9.96
C SER A 147 -18.74 -7.27 10.09
N LYS A 148 -17.71 -6.50 9.75
CA LYS A 148 -16.30 -6.93 9.90
C LYS A 148 -15.89 -7.05 11.36
N VAL A 149 -16.42 -6.21 12.25
CA VAL A 149 -16.14 -6.29 13.70
C VAL A 149 -16.62 -7.63 14.25
N ILE A 150 -17.88 -7.97 13.99
CA ILE A 150 -18.50 -9.22 14.48
C ILE A 150 -17.82 -10.43 13.84
N ASN A 151 -17.57 -10.40 12.53
CA ASN A 151 -16.91 -11.51 11.84
C ASN A 151 -15.50 -11.77 12.36
N MET A 152 -14.79 -10.74 12.84
CA MET A 152 -13.41 -10.88 13.28
C MET A 152 -13.28 -11.30 14.75
N TRP A 153 -14.15 -10.80 15.63
CA TRP A 153 -14.03 -11.01 17.08
C TRP A 153 -15.15 -11.84 17.70
N GLY A 154 -16.21 -12.14 16.94
CA GLY A 154 -17.40 -12.81 17.46
C GLY A 154 -18.32 -11.93 18.28
N LEU A 155 -17.89 -10.71 18.63
CA LEU A 155 -18.63 -9.78 19.47
C LEU A 155 -18.75 -8.40 18.81
N ASN A 156 -19.86 -7.72 19.11
CA ASN A 156 -20.11 -6.35 18.68
C ASN A 156 -19.46 -5.37 19.66
N LEU A 157 -18.12 -5.31 19.66
CA LEU A 157 -17.35 -4.42 20.53
C LEU A 157 -17.72 -2.94 20.29
N HIS A 158 -17.74 -2.17 21.37
CA HIS A 158 -17.94 -0.71 21.29
C HIS A 158 -16.84 -0.08 20.40
N PRO A 159 -17.16 0.91 19.54
CA PRO A 159 -16.21 1.44 18.54
C PRO A 159 -14.86 1.89 19.11
N ASN A 160 -14.88 2.54 20.28
CA ASN A 160 -13.65 3.00 20.95
C ASN A 160 -12.77 1.82 21.39
N ASP A 161 -13.38 0.74 21.88
CA ASP A 161 -12.67 -0.42 22.40
C ASP A 161 -12.18 -1.28 21.22
N TYR A 162 -12.96 -1.38 20.13
CA TYR A 162 -12.48 -1.96 18.88
C TYR A 162 -11.27 -1.22 18.32
N ASN A 163 -11.27 0.13 18.34
CA ASN A 163 -10.11 0.90 17.89
C ASN A 163 -8.87 0.65 18.76
N GLY A 164 -9.03 0.60 20.09
CA GLY A 164 -7.95 0.22 21.02
C GLY A 164 -7.40 -1.18 20.72
N LEU A 165 -8.29 -2.14 20.48
CA LEU A 165 -7.94 -3.51 20.11
C LEU A 165 -7.16 -3.59 18.78
N MET A 166 -7.55 -2.78 17.79
CA MET A 166 -6.83 -2.70 16.52
C MET A 166 -5.43 -2.10 16.66
N ILE A 167 -5.24 -1.13 17.56
CA ILE A 167 -3.92 -0.58 17.89
C ILE A 167 -3.05 -1.65 18.55
N LEU A 168 -3.60 -2.37 19.54
CA LEU A 168 -2.90 -3.48 20.22
C LEU A 168 -2.45 -4.55 19.23
N ARG A 169 -3.36 -4.97 18.34
CA ARG A 169 -3.06 -5.91 17.27
C ARG A 169 -1.98 -5.40 16.30
N LYS A 170 -2.00 -4.11 15.94
CA LYS A 170 -0.98 -3.51 15.07
C LYS A 170 0.40 -3.53 15.73
N ASN A 171 0.47 -3.21 17.02
CA ASN A 171 1.71 -3.25 17.79
C ASN A 171 2.28 -4.67 17.86
N PHE A 172 1.42 -5.65 18.13
CA PHE A 172 1.78 -7.06 18.13
C PHE A 172 2.33 -7.54 16.77
N LEU A 173 1.62 -7.26 15.67
CA LEU A 173 2.09 -7.61 14.32
C LEU A 173 3.43 -6.96 13.98
N SER A 174 3.71 -5.76 14.51
CA SER A 174 5.01 -5.11 14.36
C SER A 174 6.11 -5.87 15.08
N LYS A 175 5.91 -6.24 16.36
CA LYS A 175 6.87 -7.03 17.16
C LYS A 175 7.21 -8.35 16.45
N ILE A 176 6.20 -9.02 15.90
CA ILE A 176 6.38 -10.28 15.16
C ILE A 176 7.16 -10.07 13.87
N ARG A 177 6.79 -9.07 13.05
CA ARG A 177 7.50 -8.80 11.79
C ARG A 177 8.97 -8.50 12.02
N GLU A 178 9.28 -7.74 13.07
CA GLU A 178 10.65 -7.47 13.50
C GLU A 178 11.38 -8.75 13.92
N HIS A 179 10.72 -9.60 14.70
CA HIS A 179 11.26 -10.88 15.14
C HIS A 179 11.54 -11.83 13.97
N ILE A 180 10.58 -12.06 13.08
CA ILE A 180 10.72 -12.90 11.88
C ILE A 180 11.83 -12.37 10.99
N TYR A 181 11.90 -11.05 10.81
CA TYR A 181 12.96 -10.46 10.02
C TYR A 181 14.33 -10.73 10.63
N THR A 182 14.48 -10.51 11.94
CA THR A 182 15.73 -10.75 12.68
C THR A 182 16.14 -12.22 12.59
N LEU A 183 15.19 -13.13 12.74
CA LEU A 183 15.39 -14.57 12.59
C LEU A 183 15.92 -14.90 11.19
N PHE A 184 15.22 -14.48 10.13
CA PHE A 184 15.64 -14.75 8.75
C PHE A 184 16.99 -14.12 8.42
N TYR A 185 17.23 -12.88 8.86
CA TYR A 185 18.52 -12.22 8.67
C TYR A 185 19.66 -13.00 9.34
N GLY A 186 19.43 -13.51 10.56
CA GLY A 186 20.37 -14.40 11.25
C GLY A 186 20.62 -15.68 10.45
N MET A 187 19.56 -16.33 9.97
CA MET A 187 19.67 -17.56 9.17
C MET A 187 20.48 -17.36 7.88
N PHE A 188 20.26 -16.25 7.17
CA PHE A 188 20.99 -15.92 5.95
C PHE A 188 22.47 -15.59 6.19
N ASN A 189 22.84 -14.99 7.33
CA ASN A 189 24.23 -14.64 7.62
C ASN A 189 25.04 -15.80 8.19
N ASN A 190 24.37 -16.72 8.90
CA ASN A 190 25.02 -17.85 9.55
C ASN A 190 25.06 -19.11 8.66
N ASP A 191 24.70 -18.99 7.38
CA ASP A 191 24.56 -20.12 6.45
C ASP A 191 23.77 -21.28 7.07
N THR A 192 22.66 -20.95 7.75
CA THR A 192 21.88 -21.95 8.50
C THR A 192 21.31 -22.97 7.53
N SER A 193 21.77 -24.22 7.68
CA SER A 193 21.24 -25.34 6.91
C SER A 193 19.87 -25.70 7.44
N LEU A 194 18.89 -25.72 6.55
CA LEU A 194 17.57 -26.27 6.84
C LEU A 194 17.69 -27.79 6.99
N SER A 195 16.85 -28.39 7.84
CA SER A 195 16.74 -29.83 8.04
C SER A 195 16.38 -30.59 6.76
N CYS A 196 15.70 -29.94 5.81
CA CYS A 196 15.50 -30.48 4.45
C CYS A 196 16.79 -30.55 3.60
N GLY A 197 17.93 -30.07 4.11
CA GLY A 197 19.22 -30.05 3.41
C GLY A 197 19.33 -29.02 2.28
N LYS A 198 18.29 -28.23 2.04
CA LYS A 198 18.27 -27.20 1.00
C LYS A 198 18.95 -25.91 1.50
N ASP A 199 19.70 -25.25 0.62
CA ASP A 199 20.29 -23.94 0.90
C ASP A 199 19.20 -22.87 0.82
N LEU A 200 19.00 -22.14 1.92
CA LEU A 200 18.03 -21.06 2.06
C LEU A 200 18.13 -19.99 0.95
N ARG A 201 19.34 -19.77 0.40
CA ARG A 201 19.63 -18.69 -0.56
C ARG A 201 19.16 -18.98 -1.98
N PHE A 202 19.11 -20.26 -2.34
CA PHE A 202 18.82 -20.70 -3.71
C PHE A 202 17.51 -21.47 -3.82
N SER A 203 16.85 -21.71 -2.70
CA SER A 203 15.61 -22.46 -2.66
C SER A 203 14.41 -21.61 -3.05
N LEU A 204 13.47 -22.23 -3.76
CA LEU A 204 12.16 -21.63 -4.03
C LEU A 204 11.35 -21.59 -2.73
N TRP A 205 10.45 -20.61 -2.60
CA TRP A 205 9.60 -20.49 -1.40
C TRP A 205 8.84 -21.78 -1.10
N ASP A 206 8.25 -22.40 -2.12
CA ASP A 206 7.43 -23.60 -1.96
C ASP A 206 8.21 -24.79 -1.39
N ASP A 207 9.52 -24.83 -1.66
CA ASP A 207 10.43 -25.87 -1.21
C ASP A 207 10.80 -25.82 0.27
N ILE A 208 10.70 -24.64 0.88
CA ILE A 208 11.22 -24.35 2.24
C ILE A 208 10.14 -23.75 3.16
N SER A 209 8.97 -23.40 2.63
CA SER A 209 7.95 -22.65 3.34
C SER A 209 7.43 -23.35 4.59
N SER A 210 7.19 -24.66 4.51
CA SER A 210 6.71 -25.46 5.66
C SER A 210 7.71 -25.44 6.82
N GLU A 211 8.98 -25.63 6.51
CA GLU A 211 10.05 -25.63 7.51
C GLU A 211 10.28 -24.23 8.09
N LEU A 212 10.35 -23.20 7.24
CA LEU A 212 10.49 -21.82 7.70
C LEU A 212 9.30 -21.36 8.55
N CYS A 213 8.07 -21.72 8.16
CA CYS A 213 6.89 -21.45 8.98
C CYS A 213 6.98 -22.16 10.32
N SER A 214 7.42 -23.41 10.37
CA SER A 214 7.59 -24.15 11.62
C SER A 214 8.62 -23.50 12.56
N ILE A 215 9.77 -23.06 12.02
CA ILE A 215 10.80 -22.35 12.80
C ILE A 215 10.23 -21.03 13.34
N VAL A 216 9.53 -20.26 12.50
CA VAL A 216 8.92 -19.00 12.90
C VAL A 216 7.82 -19.21 13.94
N GLU A 217 6.96 -20.20 13.76
CA GLU A 217 5.87 -20.52 14.69
C GLU A 217 6.44 -20.83 16.08
N ALA A 218 7.50 -21.63 16.15
CA ALA A 218 8.19 -21.93 17.41
C ALA A 218 8.84 -20.69 18.03
N SER A 219 9.40 -19.79 17.21
CA SER A 219 10.13 -18.62 17.70
C SER A 219 9.20 -17.49 18.19
N VAL A 220 7.97 -17.40 17.68
CA VAL A 220 7.02 -16.34 18.06
C VAL A 220 6.10 -16.72 19.23
N VAL A 221 6.12 -17.96 19.73
CA VAL A 221 5.22 -18.44 20.81
C VAL A 221 5.22 -17.50 22.02
N SER A 222 6.40 -17.06 22.49
CA SER A 222 6.47 -16.15 23.64
C SER A 222 5.81 -14.81 23.35
N ILE A 223 6.00 -14.27 22.13
CA ILE A 223 5.40 -12.99 21.71
C ILE A 223 3.87 -13.12 21.65
N VAL A 224 3.35 -14.26 21.18
CA VAL A 224 1.91 -14.57 21.14
C VAL A 224 1.34 -14.67 22.54
N ASN A 225 2.03 -15.34 23.46
CA ASN A 225 1.58 -15.44 24.86
C ASN A 225 1.55 -14.07 25.53
N ASP A 226 2.56 -13.24 25.31
CA ASP A 226 2.59 -11.85 25.79
C ASP A 226 1.43 -11.04 25.21
N SER A 227 1.11 -11.21 23.93
CA SER A 227 -0.02 -10.50 23.30
C SER A 227 -1.36 -10.96 23.82
N CYS A 228 -1.52 -12.25 24.13
CA CYS A 228 -2.72 -12.79 24.76
C CYS A 228 -2.90 -12.22 26.16
N ALA A 229 -1.83 -12.07 26.94
CA ALA A 229 -1.88 -11.44 28.26
C ALA A 229 -2.21 -9.93 28.17
N GLU A 230 -1.61 -9.20 27.22
CA GLU A 230 -1.96 -7.78 26.95
C GLU A 230 -3.43 -7.64 26.52
N LEU A 231 -3.91 -8.55 25.67
CA LEU A 231 -5.29 -8.59 25.19
C LEU A 231 -6.28 -8.91 26.32
N ASP A 232 -5.97 -9.89 27.16
CA ASP A 232 -6.76 -10.28 28.32
C ASP A 232 -7.00 -9.10 29.27
N LYS A 233 -5.93 -8.37 29.57
CA LYS A 233 -5.97 -7.14 30.37
C LYS A 233 -6.83 -6.06 29.72
N PHE A 234 -6.73 -5.90 28.41
CA PHE A 234 -7.54 -4.93 27.65
C PHE A 234 -9.03 -5.30 27.69
N LEU A 235 -9.36 -6.56 27.42
CA LEU A 235 -10.75 -7.05 27.34
C LEU A 235 -11.47 -7.01 28.68
N SER A 236 -10.74 -7.09 29.79
CA SER A 236 -11.32 -6.99 31.14
C SER A 236 -12.07 -5.67 31.39
N ASN A 237 -11.80 -4.62 30.59
CA ASN A 237 -12.51 -3.34 30.65
C ASN A 237 -13.25 -3.01 29.33
N ALA A 238 -13.19 -3.89 28.33
CA ALA A 238 -13.81 -3.64 27.04
C ALA A 238 -15.32 -3.78 27.12
N ARG A 239 -16.03 -2.98 26.32
CA ARG A 239 -17.49 -2.97 26.27
C ARG A 239 -18.01 -3.67 25.03
N VAL A 240 -19.09 -4.40 25.20
CA VAL A 240 -19.90 -5.02 24.15
C VAL A 240 -21.21 -4.23 24.02
N VAL A 241 -21.64 -4.03 22.77
CA VAL A 241 -22.95 -3.46 22.45
C VAL A 241 -23.86 -4.61 22.04
N ASP A 242 -24.62 -5.13 22.99
CA ASP A 242 -25.65 -6.12 22.71
C ASP A 242 -26.79 -5.44 21.95
N VAL A 243 -27.20 -6.05 20.85
CA VAL A 243 -28.38 -5.59 20.10
C VAL A 243 -29.48 -6.58 20.35
N ASP A 244 -30.48 -6.12 21.11
CA ASP A 244 -31.69 -6.88 21.30
C ASP A 244 -32.40 -7.01 19.95
N THR A 245 -32.54 -8.24 19.48
CA THR A 245 -33.28 -8.57 18.26
C THR A 245 -34.73 -8.08 18.30
N CYS A 246 -35.30 -7.82 19.48
CA CYS A 246 -36.68 -7.38 19.65
C CYS A 246 -36.87 -5.85 19.59
N SER A 247 -35.80 -5.06 19.77
CA SER A 247 -35.89 -3.59 19.77
C SER A 247 -34.89 -2.98 18.79
N PHE A 248 -35.39 -2.60 17.61
CA PHE A 248 -34.54 -2.19 16.47
C PHE A 248 -33.65 -0.95 16.72
N ASN A 249 -33.78 -0.27 17.86
CA ASN A 249 -33.19 1.05 18.08
C ASN A 249 -32.39 1.21 19.38
N VAL A 250 -32.36 0.22 20.28
CA VAL A 250 -31.67 0.37 21.57
C VAL A 250 -30.63 -0.72 21.74
N GLY A 251 -29.37 -0.31 21.86
CA GLY A 251 -28.26 -1.18 22.19
C GLY A 251 -27.99 -1.13 23.69
N HIS A 252 -27.76 -2.30 24.28
CA HIS A 252 -27.36 -2.42 25.66
C HIS A 252 -25.83 -2.49 25.74
N ILE A 253 -25.20 -1.60 26.52
CA ILE A 253 -23.75 -1.63 26.71
C ILE A 253 -23.41 -2.33 28.03
N ARG A 254 -22.59 -3.38 27.95
CA ARG A 254 -22.03 -4.09 29.11
C ARG A 254 -20.55 -4.36 28.92
N ILE A 255 -19.89 -4.84 29.98
CA ILE A 255 -18.52 -5.34 29.93
C ILE A 255 -18.49 -6.75 29.31
N VAL A 256 -17.38 -7.07 28.63
CA VAL A 256 -17.08 -8.42 28.12
C VAL A 256 -17.01 -9.40 29.30
N THR A 257 -17.68 -10.54 29.20
CA THR A 257 -17.61 -11.60 30.24
C THR A 257 -16.33 -12.43 30.11
N ASP A 258 -15.91 -13.12 31.18
CA ASP A 258 -14.71 -13.96 31.14
C ASP A 258 -14.78 -15.08 30.09
N PHE A 259 -15.97 -15.64 29.87
CA PHE A 259 -16.18 -16.66 28.84
C PHE A 259 -15.99 -16.08 27.42
N GLU A 260 -16.60 -14.93 27.14
CA GLU A 260 -16.43 -14.22 25.88
C GLU A 260 -14.99 -13.75 25.67
N LYS A 261 -14.29 -13.37 26.75
CA LYS A 261 -12.87 -13.01 26.72
C LYS A 261 -12.02 -14.18 26.24
N SER A 262 -12.26 -15.38 26.78
CA SER A 262 -11.57 -16.60 26.33
C SER A 262 -11.81 -16.86 24.84
N ASP A 263 -13.06 -16.77 24.38
CA ASP A 263 -13.39 -16.97 22.95
C ASP A 263 -12.71 -15.93 22.04
N ILE A 264 -12.64 -14.66 22.47
CA ILE A 264 -11.89 -13.63 21.72
C ILE A 264 -10.40 -13.95 21.67
N ILE A 265 -9.79 -14.41 22.76
CA ILE A 265 -8.37 -14.77 22.82
C ILE A 265 -8.09 -15.97 21.90
N ASP A 266 -8.93 -17.00 21.93
CA ASP A 266 -8.79 -18.18 21.07
C ASP A 266 -8.87 -17.78 19.59
N ARG A 267 -9.86 -16.95 19.22
CA ARG A 267 -9.97 -16.39 17.86
C ARG A 267 -8.78 -15.50 17.49
N HIS A 268 -8.24 -14.74 18.44
CA HIS A 268 -7.05 -13.92 18.20
C HIS A 268 -5.85 -14.78 17.83
N VAL A 269 -5.63 -15.88 18.57
CA VAL A 269 -4.57 -16.85 18.32
C VAL A 269 -4.76 -17.53 16.96
N GLU A 270 -5.98 -18.00 16.67
CA GLU A 270 -6.29 -18.63 15.37
C GLU A 270 -6.05 -17.67 14.21
N PHE A 271 -6.58 -16.45 14.30
CA PHE A 271 -6.40 -15.42 13.28
C PHE A 271 -4.91 -15.08 13.11
N PHE A 272 -4.18 -15.00 14.21
CA PHE A 272 -2.75 -14.74 14.20
C PHE A 272 -2.00 -15.80 13.38
N TYR A 273 -2.14 -17.09 13.71
CA TYR A 273 -1.43 -18.16 13.00
C TYR A 273 -1.85 -18.27 11.54
N ARG A 274 -3.13 -18.00 11.22
CA ARG A 274 -3.60 -17.90 9.83
C ARG A 274 -2.89 -16.76 9.06
N GLY A 275 -2.72 -15.60 9.70
CA GLY A 275 -2.02 -14.45 9.11
C GLY A 275 -0.48 -14.54 9.14
N LEU A 276 0.06 -15.39 10.01
CA LEU A 276 1.50 -15.55 10.20
C LEU A 276 2.16 -16.06 8.92
N LYS A 277 1.61 -17.09 8.28
CA LYS A 277 2.15 -17.66 7.02
C LYS A 277 2.33 -16.61 5.91
N VAL A 278 1.33 -15.73 5.75
CA VAL A 278 1.39 -14.61 4.80
C VAL A 278 2.51 -13.65 5.18
N SER A 279 2.61 -13.30 6.47
CA SER A 279 3.66 -12.42 6.98
C SER A 279 5.05 -13.00 6.83
N VAL A 280 5.22 -14.31 7.07
CA VAL A 280 6.48 -15.03 6.87
C VAL A 280 6.92 -14.91 5.41
N ARG A 281 6.01 -15.19 4.46
CA ARG A 281 6.29 -15.09 3.03
C ARG A 281 6.68 -13.67 2.62
N GLU A 282 5.94 -12.66 3.09
CA GLU A 282 6.25 -11.24 2.82
C GLU A 282 7.66 -10.88 3.32
N VAL A 283 7.98 -11.23 4.57
CA VAL A 283 9.27 -10.93 5.18
C VAL A 283 10.39 -11.71 4.48
N TRP A 284 10.18 -12.97 4.11
CA TRP A 284 11.13 -13.77 3.36
C TRP A 284 11.46 -13.13 2.00
N LEU A 285 10.44 -12.73 1.22
CA LEU A 285 10.62 -12.09 -0.08
C LEU A 285 11.41 -10.78 0.03
N ILE A 286 11.20 -10.02 1.11
CA ILE A 286 11.95 -8.79 1.38
C ILE A 286 13.40 -9.14 1.74
N SER A 287 13.61 -10.14 2.59
CA SER A 287 14.94 -10.57 3.04
C SER A 287 15.79 -11.13 1.91
N ILE A 288 15.24 -12.03 1.08
CA ILE A 288 16.00 -12.64 -0.03
C ILE A 288 16.38 -11.62 -1.10
N LYS A 289 15.48 -10.70 -1.48
CA LYS A 289 15.80 -9.63 -2.44
C LYS A 289 16.94 -8.76 -1.96
N ARG A 290 16.97 -8.43 -0.66
CA ARG A 290 18.05 -7.64 -0.06
C ARG A 290 19.35 -8.42 0.02
N PHE A 291 19.26 -9.70 0.35
CA PHE A 291 20.42 -10.57 0.43
C PHE A 291 21.09 -10.74 -0.95
N LEU A 292 20.31 -11.05 -1.99
CA LEU A 292 20.81 -11.20 -3.36
C LEU A 292 21.46 -9.92 -3.87
N LYS A 293 20.84 -8.76 -3.62
CA LYS A 293 21.40 -7.47 -4.01
C LYS A 293 22.79 -7.20 -3.40
N LYS A 294 22.99 -7.58 -2.13
CA LYS A 294 24.30 -7.42 -1.45
C LYS A 294 25.41 -8.22 -2.14
N ASN A 295 25.08 -9.37 -2.73
CA ASN A 295 26.06 -10.20 -3.43
C ASN A 295 26.37 -9.69 -4.84
N GLU A 296 25.40 -9.09 -5.53
CA GLU A 296 25.62 -8.45 -6.83
C GLU A 296 26.53 -7.22 -6.70
N ASP A 297 26.27 -6.35 -5.71
CA ASP A 297 27.03 -5.12 -5.49
C ASP A 297 28.51 -5.39 -5.13
N ASN A 298 28.83 -6.55 -4.54
CA ASN A 298 30.21 -6.96 -4.26
C ASN A 298 30.98 -7.38 -5.51
N ASN A 299 30.31 -7.77 -6.60
CA ASN A 299 30.95 -8.21 -7.85
C ASN A 299 30.95 -7.14 -8.95
N THR A 300 30.08 -6.13 -8.87
CA THR A 300 30.01 -5.05 -9.87
C THR A 300 30.65 -3.77 -9.37
N LEU A 301 31.96 -3.80 -9.11
CA LEU A 301 32.74 -2.59 -8.82
C LEU A 301 32.99 -1.72 -10.07
N TYR A 302 32.61 -2.19 -11.27
CA TYR A 302 32.71 -1.45 -12.52
C TYR A 302 31.54 -1.81 -13.44
N GLU A 303 30.48 -1.00 -13.44
CA GLU A 303 29.96 -0.34 -14.65
C GLU A 303 28.65 0.39 -14.32
N GLY A 304 28.70 1.71 -14.49
CA GLY A 304 27.58 2.60 -14.26
C GLY A 304 26.49 2.45 -15.33
N GLY A 305 25.24 2.47 -14.89
CA GLY A 305 24.08 2.52 -15.78
C GLY A 305 22.79 2.84 -15.03
N CYS A 306 22.50 4.14 -14.88
CA CYS A 306 21.26 4.68 -14.34
C CYS A 306 19.99 4.01 -14.91
N SER A 307 18.99 3.73 -14.06
CA SER A 307 17.66 4.33 -14.19
C SER A 307 16.67 3.77 -13.17
N GLY A 308 16.11 4.65 -12.34
CA GLY A 308 14.88 4.37 -11.61
C GLY A 308 14.92 4.67 -10.11
N GLY A 309 15.19 5.93 -9.73
CA GLY A 309 14.56 6.68 -8.62
C GLY A 309 14.42 6.10 -7.21
N ASP A 310 14.91 4.89 -6.96
CA ASP A 310 14.91 4.22 -5.66
C ASP A 310 16.15 4.62 -4.88
N CYS A 311 16.04 4.59 -3.56
CA CYS A 311 17.05 5.02 -2.58
C CYS A 311 18.38 4.22 -2.63
N SER A 312 18.65 3.48 -3.70
CA SER A 312 19.82 2.64 -3.90
C SER A 312 21.11 3.40 -4.23
N ASN A 313 21.06 4.72 -4.42
CA ASN A 313 22.27 5.54 -4.57
C ASN A 313 22.82 6.06 -3.23
N LEU A 314 22.23 5.65 -2.10
CA LEU A 314 22.85 5.87 -0.81
C LEU A 314 24.10 5.00 -0.69
N LYS A 315 25.27 5.62 -0.88
CA LYS A 315 26.55 5.01 -0.49
C LYS A 315 26.63 4.69 1.01
N VAL A 316 25.66 5.18 1.80
CA VAL A 316 25.57 4.97 3.25
C VAL A 316 24.64 3.79 3.54
N ASN A 317 25.23 2.65 3.92
CA ASN A 317 24.49 1.46 4.31
C ASN A 317 24.16 1.49 5.81
N LEU A 318 23.01 2.04 6.19
CA LEU A 318 22.58 2.01 7.60
C LEU A 318 22.41 0.58 8.14
N ARG A 319 22.66 0.39 9.43
CA ARG A 319 22.34 -0.84 10.17
C ARG A 319 20.86 -1.14 10.01
N PHE A 320 20.57 -2.43 9.94
CA PHE A 320 19.23 -2.89 9.62
C PHE A 320 18.17 -2.39 10.61
N SER A 321 18.45 -2.47 11.92
CA SER A 321 17.57 -1.97 12.99
C SER A 321 17.17 -0.51 12.75
N ASP A 322 18.10 0.31 12.28
CA ASP A 322 17.88 1.73 12.07
C ASP A 322 17.03 1.97 10.82
N LYS A 323 17.28 1.22 9.73
CA LYS A 323 16.40 1.23 8.54
C LYS A 323 14.98 0.81 8.89
N PHE A 324 14.84 -0.19 9.75
CA PHE A 324 13.54 -0.65 10.21
C PHE A 324 12.84 0.42 11.05
N ALA A 325 13.53 1.01 12.03
CA ALA A 325 13.00 2.11 12.84
C ALA A 325 12.52 3.29 11.98
N ILE A 326 13.32 3.72 10.99
CA ILE A 326 12.95 4.77 10.04
C ILE A 326 11.68 4.37 9.26
N SER A 327 11.64 3.15 8.74
CA SER A 327 10.48 2.66 7.98
C SER A 327 9.22 2.56 8.86
N TYR A 328 9.37 2.21 10.13
CA TYR A 328 8.29 2.11 11.09
C TYR A 328 7.72 3.49 11.42
N VAL A 329 8.57 4.47 11.78
CA VAL A 329 8.18 5.87 11.99
C VAL A 329 7.44 6.36 10.76
N LYS A 330 8.03 6.24 9.57
CA LYS A 330 7.41 6.61 8.31
C LYS A 330 6.02 6.00 8.12
N GLY A 331 5.87 4.69 8.35
CA GLY A 331 4.57 4.01 8.24
C GLY A 331 3.52 4.55 9.21
N SER A 332 3.92 4.88 10.44
CA SER A 332 3.03 5.45 11.45
C SER A 332 2.54 6.85 11.07
N PHE A 333 3.43 7.70 10.57
CA PHE A 333 3.12 9.07 10.16
C PHE A 333 2.28 9.11 8.90
N LEU A 334 2.61 8.31 7.89
CA LEU A 334 1.81 8.19 6.66
C LEU A 334 0.37 7.76 6.95
N SER A 335 0.14 6.92 7.97
CA SER A 335 -1.21 6.57 8.42
C SER A 335 -1.94 7.78 9.02
N LYS A 336 -1.29 8.56 9.89
CA LYS A 336 -1.86 9.80 10.48
C LYS A 336 -2.19 10.82 9.39
N ILE A 337 -1.24 11.05 8.47
CA ILE A 337 -1.37 11.92 7.29
C ILE A 337 -2.58 11.51 6.45
N SER A 338 -2.73 10.21 6.16
CA SER A 338 -3.85 9.70 5.36
C SER A 338 -5.21 10.05 5.98
N SER A 339 -5.37 9.89 7.30
CA SER A 339 -6.62 10.22 8.00
C SER A 339 -6.94 11.71 7.92
N ILE A 340 -5.95 12.58 8.11
CA ILE A 340 -6.12 14.04 8.07
C ILE A 340 -6.47 14.52 6.67
N ILE A 341 -5.75 14.01 5.66
CA ILE A 341 -6.04 14.34 4.26
C ILE A 341 -7.44 13.85 3.87
N HIS A 342 -7.85 12.66 4.33
CA HIS A 342 -9.20 12.15 4.07
C HIS A 342 -10.26 13.08 4.61
N ARG A 343 -10.15 13.47 5.89
CA ARG A 343 -11.07 14.41 6.54
C ARG A 343 -11.11 15.75 5.82
N LYS A 344 -9.93 16.29 5.47
CA LYS A 344 -9.81 17.58 4.79
C LYS A 344 -10.45 17.56 3.40
N PHE A 345 -10.16 16.53 2.61
CA PHE A 345 -10.71 16.41 1.26
C PHE A 345 -12.21 16.14 1.29
N SER A 346 -12.70 15.35 2.24
CA SER A 346 -14.14 15.09 2.42
C SER A 346 -14.88 16.38 2.77
N SER A 347 -14.39 17.14 3.76
CA SER A 347 -15.03 18.39 4.15
C SER A 347 -15.01 19.45 3.04
N MET A 348 -13.92 19.53 2.26
CA MET A 348 -13.87 20.42 1.10
C MET A 348 -14.87 20.03 0.01
N LEU A 349 -15.11 18.73 -0.18
CA LEU A 349 -16.08 18.25 -1.16
C LEU A 349 -17.51 18.52 -0.68
N GLU A 350 -17.82 18.25 0.58
CA GLU A 350 -19.12 18.51 1.22
C GLU A 350 -19.47 20.00 1.22
N SER A 351 -18.48 20.86 1.49
CA SER A 351 -18.68 22.32 1.54
C SER A 351 -18.68 22.98 0.17
N ASN A 352 -18.59 22.22 -0.94
CA ASN A 352 -18.39 22.75 -2.30
C ASN A 352 -17.26 23.80 -2.35
N HIS A 353 -16.10 23.48 -1.76
CA HIS A 353 -14.99 24.41 -1.57
C HIS A 353 -14.61 25.12 -2.87
N ARG A 354 -14.41 26.44 -2.80
CA ARG A 354 -13.98 27.26 -3.94
C ARG A 354 -12.49 27.56 -3.83
N PHE A 355 -11.75 27.26 -4.89
CA PHE A 355 -10.37 27.69 -5.04
C PHE A 355 -10.31 29.19 -5.38
N GLU A 356 -9.11 29.78 -5.23
CA GLU A 356 -8.86 31.21 -5.50
C GLU A 356 -9.16 31.62 -6.94
N ASP A 357 -9.08 30.67 -7.89
CA ASP A 357 -9.45 30.88 -9.30
C ASP A 357 -10.98 30.81 -9.55
N GLY A 358 -11.78 30.75 -8.48
CA GLY A 358 -13.24 30.68 -8.52
C GLY A 358 -13.80 29.31 -8.90
N ASN A 359 -12.95 28.30 -9.14
CA ASN A 359 -13.42 26.96 -9.45
C ASN A 359 -13.91 26.25 -8.20
N VAL A 360 -15.11 25.67 -8.29
CA VAL A 360 -15.69 24.82 -7.26
C VAL A 360 -15.03 23.45 -7.34
N LEU A 361 -14.63 22.90 -6.19
CA LEU A 361 -14.17 21.53 -6.08
C LEU A 361 -15.35 20.59 -6.29
N CYS A 362 -15.38 19.92 -7.43
CA CYS A 362 -16.35 18.85 -7.71
C CYS A 362 -15.65 17.49 -7.70
N ARG A 363 -16.44 16.42 -7.88
CA ARG A 363 -15.97 15.05 -8.08
C ARG A 363 -15.29 14.94 -9.44
N PHE A 364 -14.01 15.28 -9.49
CA PHE A 364 -13.17 15.16 -10.68
C PHE A 364 -12.10 14.08 -10.48
N SER A 365 -11.53 13.59 -11.57
CA SER A 365 -10.34 12.74 -11.51
C SER A 365 -9.20 13.41 -10.74
N TRP A 366 -8.44 12.65 -9.93
CA TRP A 366 -7.26 13.14 -9.21
C TRP A 366 -6.34 13.95 -10.12
N MET A 367 -6.16 13.52 -11.38
CA MET A 367 -5.30 14.22 -12.35
C MET A 367 -5.72 15.67 -12.60
N ARG A 368 -7.02 15.99 -12.54
CA ARG A 368 -7.50 17.38 -12.72
C ARG A 368 -7.33 18.22 -11.46
N VAL A 369 -7.54 17.62 -10.29
CA VAL A 369 -7.57 18.36 -9.02
C VAL A 369 -6.24 18.36 -8.27
N HIS A 370 -5.28 17.47 -8.60
CA HIS A 370 -4.06 17.29 -7.81
C HIS A 370 -3.25 18.58 -7.66
N ARG A 371 -3.16 19.42 -8.72
CA ARG A 371 -2.40 20.68 -8.66
C ARG A 371 -2.95 21.65 -7.61
N ARG A 372 -4.24 21.56 -7.30
CA ARG A 372 -4.91 22.41 -6.30
C ARG A 372 -5.02 21.73 -4.95
N LEU A 373 -5.35 20.44 -4.92
CA LEU A 373 -5.51 19.68 -3.68
C LEU A 373 -4.18 19.31 -3.01
N PHE A 374 -3.11 19.07 -3.78
CA PHE A 374 -1.82 18.68 -3.21
C PHE A 374 -1.20 19.78 -2.35
N PRO A 375 -1.14 21.06 -2.78
CA PRO A 375 -0.70 22.15 -1.91
C PRO A 375 -1.52 22.27 -0.62
N VAL A 376 -2.84 22.08 -0.70
CA VAL A 376 -3.73 22.10 0.48
C VAL A 376 -3.37 20.97 1.44
N ALA A 377 -3.20 19.74 0.93
CA ALA A 377 -2.79 18.59 1.74
C ALA A 377 -1.43 18.83 2.42
N VAL A 378 -0.42 19.30 1.67
CA VAL A 378 0.92 19.60 2.20
C VAL A 378 0.85 20.66 3.29
N LYS A 379 0.04 21.72 3.10
CA LYS A 379 -0.18 22.76 4.13
C LYS A 379 -0.82 22.17 5.38
N GLU A 380 -1.83 21.33 5.22
CA GLU A 380 -2.58 20.70 6.32
C GLU A 380 -1.68 19.79 7.17
N VAL A 381 -0.82 19.00 6.54
CA VAL A 381 0.04 18.03 7.25
C VAL A 381 1.45 18.56 7.56
N LYS A 382 1.71 19.85 7.32
CA LYS A 382 3.05 20.46 7.50
C LYS A 382 3.62 20.26 8.91
N ARG A 383 2.78 20.34 9.94
CA ARG A 383 3.21 20.11 11.33
C ARG A 383 3.66 18.66 11.54
N ILE A 384 2.85 17.72 11.06
CA ILE A 384 3.13 16.28 11.16
C ILE A 384 4.40 15.88 10.40
N ILE A 385 4.66 16.48 9.24
CA ILE A 385 5.91 16.25 8.50
C ILE A 385 7.12 16.74 9.31
N LYS A 386 7.02 17.88 10.00
CA LYS A 386 8.10 18.39 10.85
C LYS A 386 8.33 17.49 12.07
N ASP A 387 7.26 16.98 12.67
CA ASP A 387 7.34 16.04 13.78
C ASP A 387 8.02 14.73 13.31
N GLU A 388 7.65 14.23 12.13
CA GLU A 388 8.27 13.06 11.49
C GLU A 388 9.76 13.28 11.20
N GLU A 389 10.13 14.45 10.68
CA GLU A 389 11.51 14.86 10.42
C GLU A 389 12.34 14.82 11.71
N GLY A 390 11.81 15.34 12.82
CA GLY A 390 12.45 15.29 14.13
C GLY A 390 12.64 13.88 14.68
N GLU A 391 11.63 13.01 14.59
CA GLU A 391 11.76 11.61 15.02
C GLU A 391 12.79 10.84 14.17
N ILE A 392 12.83 11.10 12.85
CA ILE A 392 13.83 10.48 11.96
C ILE A 392 15.23 11.03 12.27
N GLU A 393 15.39 12.32 12.53
CA GLU A 393 16.66 12.91 12.97
C GLU A 393 17.15 12.27 14.28
N GLU A 394 16.25 12.02 15.23
CA GLU A 394 16.61 11.34 16.48
C GLU A 394 17.11 9.92 16.22
N ILE A 395 16.42 9.15 15.37
CA ILE A 395 16.87 7.80 14.98
C ILE A 395 18.23 7.88 14.28
N LEU A 396 18.40 8.81 13.33
CA LEU A 396 19.66 9.00 12.62
C LEU A 396 20.78 9.47 13.54
N SER A 397 20.48 10.16 14.64
CA SER A 397 21.49 10.58 15.62
C SER A 397 22.17 9.40 16.32
N LYS A 398 21.41 8.31 16.52
CA LYS A 398 21.83 7.04 17.15
C LYS A 398 22.24 5.98 16.12
N ALA A 399 21.93 6.20 14.85
CA ALA A 399 22.12 5.22 13.80
C ALA A 399 23.60 4.90 13.52
N ARG A 400 23.83 3.69 13.02
CA ARG A 400 25.16 3.20 12.66
C ARG A 400 25.21 2.83 11.19
N VAL A 401 26.36 3.07 10.55
CA VAL A 401 26.66 2.69 9.17
C VAL A 401 27.42 1.37 9.20
N VAL A 402 26.90 0.36 8.51
CA VAL A 402 27.55 -0.93 8.30
C VAL A 402 28.67 -0.73 7.28
N THR A 403 29.89 -1.00 7.70
CA THR A 403 31.06 -1.04 6.80
C THR A 403 31.30 -2.45 6.29
N ASP A 404 32.16 -2.60 5.30
CA ASP A 404 32.36 -3.82 4.49
C ASP A 404 32.82 -5.06 5.31
N SER A 405 33.06 -4.92 6.62
CA SER A 405 33.75 -5.90 7.47
C SER A 405 33.10 -6.13 8.84
N LEU A 406 31.78 -6.37 8.90
CA LEU A 406 31.00 -6.70 10.12
C LEU A 406 31.02 -5.66 11.25
N SER A 407 31.84 -4.63 11.13
CA SER A 407 31.90 -3.52 12.07
C SER A 407 30.96 -2.40 11.63
N ASP A 408 30.21 -1.86 12.58
CA ASP A 408 29.39 -0.69 12.39
C ASP A 408 30.08 0.53 13.01
N ARG A 409 30.03 1.67 12.32
CA ARG A 409 30.50 2.97 12.86
C ARG A 409 29.35 3.92 13.04
N ALA A 410 29.49 4.92 13.90
CA ALA A 410 28.51 5.99 13.98
C ALA A 410 28.37 6.71 12.62
N ILE A 411 27.14 7.09 12.28
CA ILE A 411 26.87 7.90 11.09
C ILE A 411 27.37 9.33 11.29
N THR A 412 28.07 9.87 10.29
CA THR A 412 28.59 11.25 10.34
C THR A 412 27.49 12.27 10.08
N ASN A 413 27.65 13.52 10.52
CA ASN A 413 26.64 14.57 10.31
C ASN A 413 26.37 14.86 8.82
N LEU A 414 27.37 14.72 7.94
CA LEU A 414 27.20 14.84 6.50
C LEU A 414 26.31 13.70 5.96
N GLU A 415 26.58 12.46 6.37
CA GLU A 415 25.77 11.31 5.98
C GLU A 415 24.34 11.42 6.52
N LYS A 416 24.16 11.87 7.78
CA LYS A 416 22.84 12.13 8.38
C LYS A 416 22.01 13.07 7.51
N SER A 417 22.55 14.22 7.12
CA SER A 417 21.80 15.20 6.33
C SER A 417 21.44 14.70 4.93
N VAL A 418 22.33 13.93 4.28
CA VAL A 418 22.06 13.29 2.98
C VAL A 418 20.97 12.23 3.11
N VAL A 419 21.07 11.35 4.10
CA VAL A 419 20.09 10.30 4.38
C VAL A 419 18.73 10.89 4.71
N LEU A 420 18.68 11.88 5.59
CA LEU A 420 17.46 12.60 5.96
C LEU A 420 16.79 13.22 4.72
N LYS A 421 17.55 13.97 3.90
CA LYS A 421 17.03 14.58 2.66
C LYS A 421 16.40 13.56 1.72
N ILE A 422 17.00 12.37 1.60
CA ILE A 422 16.49 11.29 0.75
C ILE A 422 15.19 10.71 1.33
N ILE A 423 15.15 10.46 2.64
CA ILE A 423 13.96 9.96 3.32
C ILE A 423 12.80 10.98 3.19
N MET A 424 13.05 12.26 3.43
CA MET A 424 12.03 13.33 3.29
C MET A 424 11.53 13.49 1.85
N GLY A 425 12.41 13.28 0.86
CA GLY A 425 12.00 13.21 -0.54
C GLY A 425 11.05 12.04 -0.82
N ASP A 426 11.30 10.89 -0.23
CA ASP A 426 10.45 9.71 -0.36
C ASP A 426 9.12 9.83 0.41
N ILE A 427 9.12 10.47 1.59
CA ILE A 427 7.90 10.84 2.31
C ILE A 427 7.03 11.76 1.44
N THR A 428 7.62 12.80 0.85
CA THR A 428 6.89 13.72 -0.04
C THR A 428 6.24 12.99 -1.22
N ARG A 429 6.95 12.02 -1.83
CA ARG A 429 6.41 11.15 -2.88
C ARG A 429 5.28 10.26 -2.36
N SER A 430 5.44 9.70 -1.16
CA SER A 430 4.44 8.86 -0.50
C SER A 430 3.16 9.64 -0.18
N ILE A 431 3.27 10.89 0.29
CA ILE A 431 2.13 11.78 0.53
C ILE A 431 1.34 12.01 -0.75
N ARG A 432 2.01 12.27 -1.88
CA ARG A 432 1.33 12.43 -3.19
C ARG A 432 0.50 11.19 -3.54
N ASN A 433 1.04 10.00 -3.30
CA ASN A 433 0.35 8.74 -3.54
C ASN A 433 -0.82 8.53 -2.57
N ILE A 434 -0.67 8.93 -1.31
CA ILE A 434 -1.75 8.92 -0.31
C ILE A 434 -2.89 9.84 -0.75
N CYS A 435 -2.60 11.08 -1.15
CA CYS A 435 -3.62 12.00 -1.63
C CYS A 435 -4.40 11.41 -2.81
N LYS A 436 -3.71 10.78 -3.77
CA LYS A 436 -4.34 10.09 -4.91
C LYS A 436 -5.27 8.97 -4.45
N LYS A 437 -4.82 8.10 -3.54
CA LYS A 437 -5.61 6.98 -3.00
C LYS A 437 -6.83 7.48 -2.22
N VAL A 438 -6.61 8.42 -1.31
CA VAL A 438 -7.65 9.02 -0.46
C VAL A 438 -8.72 9.70 -1.32
N TRP A 439 -8.32 10.54 -2.28
CA TRP A 439 -9.26 11.19 -3.19
C TRP A 439 -10.07 10.18 -4.01
N GLY A 440 -9.41 9.14 -4.54
CA GLY A 440 -10.09 8.05 -5.24
C GLY A 440 -11.15 7.37 -4.38
N GLY A 441 -10.85 7.12 -3.09
CA GLY A 441 -11.79 6.56 -2.13
C GLY A 441 -12.99 7.47 -1.85
N ILE A 442 -12.75 8.77 -1.64
CA ILE A 442 -13.81 9.77 -1.39
C ILE A 442 -14.75 9.88 -2.59
N VAL A 443 -14.20 10.00 -3.81
CA VAL A 443 -15.02 10.13 -5.02
C VAL A 443 -15.81 8.83 -5.31
N SER A 444 -15.27 7.67 -4.96
CA SER A 444 -15.94 6.38 -5.19
C SER A 444 -17.05 6.09 -4.18
N SER A 445 -16.81 6.35 -2.89
CA SER A 445 -17.78 6.05 -1.81
C SER A 445 -19.08 6.86 -1.90
N SER A 446 -19.04 8.02 -2.56
CA SER A 446 -20.19 8.91 -2.67
C SER A 446 -21.13 8.57 -3.83
N LEU A 447 -20.88 7.48 -4.57
CA LEU A 447 -21.70 7.05 -5.71
C LEU A 447 -22.74 5.98 -5.34
N ASP A 448 -22.53 5.24 -4.25
CA ASP A 448 -23.34 4.06 -3.89
C ASP A 448 -24.69 4.40 -3.23
N GLU A 449 -25.06 5.68 -3.13
CA GLU A 449 -26.37 6.09 -2.59
C GLU A 449 -27.49 6.12 -3.64
N VAL A 450 -27.18 5.88 -4.92
CA VAL A 450 -28.20 5.71 -5.97
C VAL A 450 -28.35 4.23 -6.23
N VAL A 451 -29.44 3.65 -5.71
CA VAL A 451 -29.90 2.28 -5.97
C VAL A 451 -30.08 2.11 -7.47
N VAL A 452 -29.07 1.58 -8.15
CA VAL A 452 -29.15 1.17 -9.56
C VAL A 452 -28.86 -0.32 -9.63
N ASP A 453 -29.81 -1.01 -10.24
CA ASP A 453 -29.96 -2.45 -10.37
C ASP A 453 -28.68 -3.17 -10.88
N ASP A 454 -28.41 -4.32 -10.27
CA ASP A 454 -27.19 -5.11 -10.39
C ASP A 454 -27.04 -5.71 -11.80
N SER A 455 -25.96 -5.37 -12.53
CA SER A 455 -25.60 -6.12 -13.74
C SER A 455 -24.10 -6.07 -14.05
N VAL A 456 -23.45 -7.20 -13.78
CA VAL A 456 -22.20 -7.74 -14.34
C VAL A 456 -20.88 -7.13 -13.82
N LYS A 457 -20.30 -7.80 -12.81
CA LYS A 457 -18.87 -7.70 -12.47
C LYS A 457 -18.07 -8.65 -13.36
N SER A 458 -17.02 -8.15 -13.99
CA SER A 458 -16.07 -8.93 -14.81
C SER A 458 -14.75 -9.10 -14.06
N ASP A 459 -14.36 -10.36 -13.85
CA ASP A 459 -13.12 -10.78 -13.22
C ASP A 459 -12.01 -10.92 -14.27
N VAL A 460 -11.24 -9.84 -14.50
CA VAL A 460 -9.99 -9.91 -15.28
C VAL A 460 -8.80 -9.85 -14.32
N ALA A 461 -8.16 -11.00 -14.15
CA ALA A 461 -7.00 -11.18 -13.27
C ALA A 461 -5.73 -10.51 -13.81
N GLY A 462 -5.03 -9.78 -12.94
CA GLY A 462 -3.57 -9.94 -12.78
C GLY A 462 -2.60 -9.36 -13.83
N CYS A 463 -2.93 -8.31 -14.60
CA CYS A 463 -1.86 -7.58 -15.31
C CYS A 463 -1.06 -6.75 -14.27
N GLY A 464 0.19 -7.15 -13.99
CA GLY A 464 1.10 -6.50 -13.04
C GLY A 464 1.09 -4.98 -13.22
N GLY A 465 0.89 -4.24 -12.12
CA GLY A 465 0.59 -2.81 -12.12
C GLY A 465 1.66 -1.96 -12.80
N ILE A 466 1.57 -1.85 -14.12
CA ILE A 466 2.25 -0.83 -14.90
C ILE A 466 1.73 0.50 -14.34
N ASP A 467 2.62 1.27 -13.71
CA ASP A 467 2.30 2.61 -13.22
C ASP A 467 2.03 3.50 -14.44
N MET A 468 0.80 3.40 -14.93
CA MET A 468 0.22 4.31 -15.89
C MET A 468 -0.06 5.61 -15.14
N ASN A 469 1.01 6.33 -14.79
CA ASN A 469 0.89 7.73 -14.52
C ASN A 469 0.27 8.36 -15.77
N SER A 470 -1.01 8.65 -15.63
CA SER A 470 -1.94 9.06 -16.65
C SER A 470 -1.72 10.53 -16.91
N ASP A 471 -0.64 10.87 -17.59
CA ASP A 471 -0.25 12.25 -17.94
C ASP A 471 -1.18 12.91 -18.98
N ILE A 472 -2.41 12.40 -19.14
CA ILE A 472 -3.43 13.08 -19.94
C ILE A 472 -4.41 13.75 -19.00
N CYS A 473 -4.11 14.99 -18.67
CA CYS A 473 -5.13 15.92 -18.27
C CYS A 473 -5.59 16.62 -19.55
N PHE A 474 -6.84 16.43 -19.99
CA PHE A 474 -7.43 17.25 -21.06
C PHE A 474 -7.72 18.62 -20.44
N PRO A 475 -6.88 19.64 -20.61
CA PRO A 475 -7.05 20.89 -19.86
C PRO A 475 -8.28 21.66 -20.35
N LYS A 476 -8.75 21.35 -21.57
CA LYS A 476 -9.80 22.07 -22.29
C LYS A 476 -11.21 21.51 -22.03
N PHE A 477 -11.33 20.24 -21.62
CA PHE A 477 -12.63 19.56 -21.54
C PHE A 477 -12.83 18.91 -20.17
N ASN A 478 -13.90 19.33 -19.50
CA ASN A 478 -14.31 18.77 -18.21
C ASN A 478 -15.36 17.68 -18.43
N LEU A 479 -14.92 16.49 -18.84
CA LEU A 479 -15.82 15.33 -18.87
C LEU A 479 -16.30 14.97 -17.47
N ARG A 480 -17.46 14.33 -17.39
CA ARG A 480 -17.94 13.73 -16.15
C ARG A 480 -16.92 12.71 -15.62
N TYR A 481 -16.79 12.57 -14.30
CA TYR A 481 -15.79 11.68 -13.71
C TYR A 481 -15.99 10.22 -14.11
N GLU A 482 -17.24 9.79 -14.23
CA GLU A 482 -17.63 8.45 -14.65
C GLU A 482 -17.16 8.18 -16.09
N ASP A 483 -17.32 9.15 -16.99
CA ASP A 483 -16.88 9.05 -18.38
C ASP A 483 -15.35 8.99 -18.46
N ASP A 484 -14.63 9.88 -17.74
CA ASP A 484 -13.16 9.82 -17.61
C ASP A 484 -12.68 8.44 -17.12
N ARG A 485 -13.41 7.86 -16.16
CA ARG A 485 -13.09 6.54 -15.58
C ARG A 485 -13.31 5.42 -16.60
N VAL A 486 -14.40 5.45 -17.34
CA VAL A 486 -14.71 4.45 -18.38
C VAL A 486 -13.68 4.52 -19.50
N ILE A 487 -13.32 5.72 -19.98
CA ILE A 487 -12.23 5.91 -20.96
C ILE A 487 -10.92 5.34 -20.41
N LEU A 488 -10.56 5.68 -19.16
CA LEU A 488 -9.33 5.17 -18.56
C LEU A 488 -9.31 3.64 -18.46
N ASN A 489 -10.44 3.02 -18.16
CA ASN A 489 -10.56 1.57 -18.07
C ASN A 489 -10.45 0.90 -19.44
N ALA A 490 -11.12 1.43 -20.47
CA ALA A 490 -10.99 0.94 -21.84
C ALA A 490 -9.52 0.92 -22.28
N ARG A 491 -8.82 2.05 -22.08
CA ARG A 491 -7.39 2.18 -22.41
C ARG A 491 -6.49 1.18 -21.68
N LYS A 492 -6.77 0.90 -20.40
CA LYS A 492 -6.01 -0.09 -19.63
C LYS A 492 -6.16 -1.49 -20.22
N ALA A 493 -7.37 -1.87 -20.62
CA ALA A 493 -7.63 -3.17 -21.24
C ALA A 493 -6.79 -3.33 -22.52
N PHE A 494 -6.88 -2.36 -23.44
CA PHE A 494 -6.11 -2.37 -24.68
C PHE A 494 -4.60 -2.30 -24.46
N THR A 495 -4.12 -1.54 -23.48
CA THR A 495 -2.68 -1.53 -23.19
C THR A 495 -2.18 -2.88 -22.66
N CYS A 496 -2.98 -3.62 -21.88
CA CYS A 496 -2.58 -4.98 -21.48
C CYS A 496 -2.53 -5.90 -22.71
N GLU A 497 -3.53 -5.82 -23.59
CA GLU A 497 -3.57 -6.57 -24.85
C GLU A 497 -2.35 -6.28 -25.75
N ILE A 498 -2.00 -5.00 -25.92
CA ILE A 498 -0.79 -4.55 -26.62
C ILE A 498 0.47 -5.14 -25.97
N GLY A 499 0.57 -5.10 -24.65
CA GLY A 499 1.71 -5.63 -23.92
C GLY A 499 1.92 -7.14 -24.13
N VAL A 500 0.83 -7.92 -24.15
CA VAL A 500 0.85 -9.35 -24.44
C VAL A 500 1.24 -9.61 -25.89
N CYS A 501 0.62 -8.90 -26.85
CA CYS A 501 0.88 -9.01 -28.27
C CYS A 501 2.37 -8.78 -28.60
N ILE A 502 2.92 -7.65 -28.13
CA ILE A 502 4.32 -7.29 -28.37
C ILE A 502 5.29 -8.25 -27.68
N ARG A 503 4.97 -8.71 -26.48
CA ARG A 503 5.80 -9.71 -25.78
C ARG A 503 5.88 -10.99 -26.60
N SER A 504 4.73 -11.50 -27.03
CA SER A 504 4.67 -12.69 -27.89
C SER A 504 5.50 -12.50 -29.15
N LYS A 505 5.33 -11.35 -29.82
CA LYS A 505 6.06 -11.06 -31.06
C LYS A 505 7.58 -10.98 -30.86
N PHE A 506 8.02 -10.27 -29.83
CA PHE A 506 9.46 -10.16 -29.54
C PHE A 506 10.07 -11.49 -29.09
N CYS A 507 9.34 -12.34 -28.35
CA CYS A 507 9.80 -13.69 -28.04
C CYS A 507 9.95 -14.53 -29.31
N GLU A 508 8.94 -14.57 -30.18
CA GLU A 508 8.99 -15.30 -31.46
C GLU A 508 10.22 -14.89 -32.28
N MET A 509 10.47 -13.58 -32.40
CA MET A 509 11.62 -13.07 -33.14
C MET A 509 12.95 -13.52 -32.52
N LEU A 510 13.09 -13.46 -31.20
CA LEU A 510 14.31 -13.86 -30.49
C LEU A 510 14.56 -15.37 -30.59
N GLU A 511 13.51 -16.19 -30.47
CA GLU A 511 13.61 -17.66 -30.54
C GLU A 511 14.05 -18.14 -31.91
N HIS A 512 13.56 -17.50 -32.98
CA HIS A 512 13.84 -17.91 -34.36
C HIS A 512 15.01 -17.13 -34.99
N GLY A 513 15.67 -16.24 -34.25
CA GLY A 513 16.78 -15.44 -34.77
C GLY A 513 16.37 -14.58 -35.98
N TYR A 514 15.28 -13.84 -35.85
CA TYR A 514 14.74 -12.98 -36.92
C TYR A 514 15.83 -12.12 -37.59
N VAL A 515 15.86 -12.14 -38.93
CA VAL A 515 16.82 -11.37 -39.74
C VAL A 515 16.09 -10.16 -40.34
N PHE A 516 16.57 -8.96 -40.03
CA PHE A 516 16.04 -7.72 -40.59
C PHE A 516 16.47 -7.53 -42.05
N ASP A 517 15.82 -6.61 -42.77
CA ASP A 517 16.12 -6.29 -44.18
C ASP A 517 17.58 -5.85 -44.40
N ASP A 518 18.23 -5.30 -43.37
CA ASP A 518 19.65 -4.93 -43.40
C ASP A 518 20.61 -6.08 -43.02
N HIS A 519 20.14 -7.32 -43.09
CA HIS A 519 20.84 -8.56 -42.73
C HIS A 519 21.34 -8.63 -41.28
N THR A 520 20.91 -7.72 -40.41
CA THR A 520 21.18 -7.85 -38.98
C THR A 520 20.29 -8.94 -38.39
N VAL A 521 20.87 -9.83 -37.61
CA VAL A 521 20.11 -10.82 -36.82
C VAL A 521 19.68 -10.17 -35.51
N ILE A 522 18.44 -10.40 -35.10
CA ILE A 522 17.95 -9.94 -33.79
C ILE A 522 18.78 -10.58 -32.66
N ASP A 523 19.14 -9.79 -31.67
CA ASP A 523 19.89 -10.23 -30.50
C ASP A 523 19.31 -9.57 -29.23
N LYS A 524 19.90 -9.86 -28.07
CA LYS A 524 19.52 -9.24 -26.78
C LYS A 524 20.14 -7.85 -26.58
N SER A 525 20.48 -7.12 -27.64
CA SER A 525 21.06 -5.78 -27.54
C SER A 525 20.13 -4.80 -26.80
N PRO A 526 20.68 -3.73 -26.17
CA PRO A 526 19.87 -2.70 -25.52
C PRO A 526 18.82 -2.07 -26.46
N TRP A 527 17.66 -1.72 -25.91
CA TRP A 527 16.55 -1.10 -26.66
C TRP A 527 16.99 0.10 -27.51
N LYS A 528 17.93 0.92 -27.01
CA LYS A 528 18.47 2.08 -27.74
C LYS A 528 19.03 1.72 -29.12
N ARG A 529 19.57 0.50 -29.28
CA ARG A 529 20.12 0.00 -30.54
C ARG A 529 19.04 -0.66 -31.41
N MET A 530 18.14 -1.41 -30.80
CA MET A 530 17.14 -2.21 -31.52
C MET A 530 15.86 -1.45 -31.88
N SER A 531 15.54 -0.37 -31.18
CA SER A 531 14.27 0.35 -31.31
C SER A 531 13.97 0.78 -32.74
N LYS A 532 14.96 1.28 -33.50
CA LYS A 532 14.74 1.71 -34.89
C LYS A 532 14.21 0.60 -35.80
N LYS A 533 14.58 -0.66 -35.53
CA LYS A 533 14.19 -1.85 -36.32
C LYS A 533 12.93 -2.52 -35.78
N LEU A 534 12.77 -2.52 -34.45
CA LEU A 534 11.62 -3.14 -33.80
C LEU A 534 10.37 -2.25 -33.83
N LEU A 535 10.53 -0.91 -33.85
CA LEU A 535 9.38 0.01 -33.79
C LEU A 535 8.42 -0.13 -34.99
N PRO A 536 8.88 -0.22 -36.25
CA PRO A 536 7.98 -0.45 -37.38
C PRO A 536 7.16 -1.73 -37.22
N ILE A 537 7.84 -2.85 -36.93
CA ILE A 537 7.22 -4.17 -36.75
C ILE A 537 6.21 -4.14 -35.60
N ALA A 538 6.62 -3.61 -34.44
CA ALA A 538 5.75 -3.49 -33.28
C ALA A 538 4.49 -2.66 -33.58
N ARG A 539 4.64 -1.54 -34.30
CA ARG A 539 3.51 -0.67 -34.68
C ARG A 539 2.54 -1.35 -35.63
N GLU A 540 3.07 -2.07 -36.61
CA GLU A 540 2.27 -2.85 -37.55
C GLU A 540 1.45 -3.91 -36.82
N GLU A 541 2.12 -4.68 -35.95
CA GLU A 541 1.50 -5.75 -35.16
C GLU A 541 0.36 -5.24 -34.25
N VAL A 542 0.52 -4.07 -33.64
CA VAL A 542 -0.50 -3.52 -32.72
C VAL A 542 -1.55 -2.65 -33.39
N MET A 543 -1.41 -2.34 -34.68
CA MET A 543 -2.32 -1.43 -35.39
C MET A 543 -3.79 -1.86 -35.27
N PRO A 544 -4.15 -3.15 -35.44
CA PRO A 544 -5.53 -3.60 -35.28
C PRO A 544 -6.08 -3.44 -33.85
N ILE A 545 -5.19 -3.45 -32.85
CA ILE A 545 -5.56 -3.25 -31.44
C ILE A 545 -5.82 -1.75 -31.18
N ILE A 546 -5.00 -0.86 -31.77
CA ILE A 546 -5.15 0.59 -31.65
C ILE A 546 -6.44 1.09 -32.28
N GLU A 547 -6.82 0.57 -33.46
CA GLU A 547 -8.08 0.97 -34.10
C GLU A 547 -9.29 0.52 -33.28
N ARG A 548 -9.26 -0.69 -32.70
CA ARG A 548 -10.30 -1.11 -31.73
C ARG A 548 -10.34 -0.24 -30.47
N GLU A 549 -9.18 0.20 -29.95
CA GLU A 549 -9.11 1.15 -28.85
C GLU A 549 -9.77 2.49 -29.24
N ARG A 550 -9.48 2.99 -30.44
CA ARG A 550 -10.05 4.23 -30.98
C ARG A 550 -11.57 4.15 -31.10
N GLU A 551 -12.09 3.07 -31.69
CA GLU A 551 -13.53 2.84 -31.85
C GLU A 551 -14.24 2.77 -30.49
N SER A 552 -13.68 1.99 -29.55
CA SER A 552 -14.22 1.87 -28.19
C SER A 552 -14.27 3.22 -27.47
N ILE A 553 -13.23 4.05 -27.62
CA ILE A 553 -13.19 5.38 -27.02
C ILE A 553 -14.17 6.34 -27.70
N ASP A 554 -14.33 6.31 -29.03
CA ASP A 554 -15.34 7.13 -29.72
C ASP A 554 -16.76 6.75 -29.28
N GLU A 555 -17.04 5.45 -29.07
CA GLU A 555 -18.33 4.97 -28.54
C GLU A 555 -18.60 5.52 -27.12
N ILE A 556 -17.58 5.53 -26.26
CA ILE A 556 -17.69 6.11 -24.91
C ILE A 556 -17.92 7.62 -25.01
N LEU A 557 -17.17 8.33 -25.86
CA LEU A 557 -17.31 9.77 -26.05
C LEU A 557 -18.66 10.16 -26.64
N LEU A 558 -19.27 9.33 -27.50
CA LEU A 558 -20.62 9.52 -28.02
C LEU A 558 -21.67 9.63 -26.90
N ARG A 559 -21.48 8.92 -25.79
CA ARG A 559 -22.38 8.92 -24.63
C ARG A 559 -21.92 9.87 -23.52
N SER A 560 -20.71 10.42 -23.65
CA SER A 560 -20.09 11.24 -22.61
C SER A 560 -20.73 12.62 -22.49
N ARG A 561 -20.70 13.14 -21.26
CA ARG A 561 -21.23 14.46 -20.90
C ARG A 561 -20.10 15.40 -20.52
N LEU A 562 -20.21 16.63 -21.01
CA LEU A 562 -19.35 17.74 -20.65
C LEU A 562 -20.01 18.54 -19.52
N ILE A 563 -19.24 18.78 -18.47
CA ILE A 563 -19.60 19.65 -17.36
C ILE A 563 -19.19 21.08 -17.74
N VAL A 564 -20.17 21.93 -18.06
CA VAL A 564 -19.98 23.34 -18.37
C VAL A 564 -20.37 24.17 -17.16
N THR A 565 -19.42 24.93 -16.61
CA THR A 565 -19.68 25.88 -15.54
C THR A 565 -20.00 27.24 -16.15
N GLU A 566 -21.24 27.67 -16.05
CA GLU A 566 -21.67 28.99 -16.49
C GLU A 566 -21.68 29.96 -15.29
N THR A 567 -20.99 31.09 -15.44
CA THR A 567 -21.03 32.20 -14.49
C THR A 567 -22.19 33.13 -14.83
N CYS A 568 -23.23 33.16 -14.02
CA CYS A 568 -24.26 34.21 -14.03
C CYS A 568 -24.13 35.04 -12.75
N ASP A 569 -24.51 36.32 -12.79
CA ASP A 569 -24.13 37.47 -11.92
C ASP A 569 -24.24 37.30 -10.38
N SER A 570 -24.62 36.13 -9.88
CA SER A 570 -24.54 35.77 -8.45
C SER A 570 -24.53 34.27 -8.16
N SER A 571 -24.75 33.40 -9.16
CA SER A 571 -24.75 31.94 -8.98
C SER A 571 -24.09 31.23 -10.17
N ARG A 572 -23.21 30.26 -9.87
CA ARG A 572 -22.66 29.36 -10.91
C ARG A 572 -23.55 28.15 -11.00
N ILE A 573 -24.23 28.01 -12.13
CA ILE A 573 -24.99 26.82 -12.46
C ILE A 573 -24.06 25.91 -13.24
N THR A 574 -23.85 24.71 -12.71
CA THR A 574 -23.15 23.65 -13.44
C THR A 574 -24.16 22.97 -14.34
N LYS A 575 -24.00 23.09 -15.65
CA LYS A 575 -24.86 22.44 -16.64
C LYS A 575 -24.11 21.26 -17.23
N GLU A 576 -24.76 20.09 -17.25
CA GLU A 576 -24.31 18.97 -18.05
C GLU A 576 -24.89 19.10 -19.46
N ARG A 577 -24.05 18.95 -20.48
CA ARG A 577 -24.52 18.80 -21.87
C ARG A 577 -23.74 17.70 -22.58
N GLN A 578 -24.29 17.20 -23.68
CA GLN A 578 -23.56 16.29 -24.57
C GLN A 578 -22.39 17.01 -25.25
N LEU A 579 -21.34 16.25 -25.59
CA LEU A 579 -20.24 16.74 -26.42
C LEU A 579 -20.75 17.09 -27.82
N THR A 580 -20.26 18.19 -28.37
CA THR A 580 -20.46 18.45 -29.82
C THR A 580 -19.56 17.52 -30.64
N SER A 581 -19.86 17.36 -31.93
CA SER A 581 -19.03 16.55 -32.84
C SER A 581 -17.59 17.05 -32.92
N GLU A 582 -17.36 18.37 -32.92
CA GLU A 582 -16.03 18.97 -32.94
C GLU A 582 -15.26 18.71 -31.63
N GLU A 583 -15.92 18.87 -30.48
CA GLU A 583 -15.33 18.58 -29.17
C GLU A 583 -14.96 17.11 -29.04
N ARG A 584 -15.85 16.22 -29.49
CA ARG A 584 -15.62 14.77 -29.52
C ARG A 584 -14.41 14.42 -30.36
N LEU A 585 -14.33 14.93 -31.59
CA LEU A 585 -13.20 14.69 -32.49
C LEU A 585 -11.89 15.18 -31.88
N SER A 586 -11.87 16.39 -31.32
CA SER A 586 -10.70 16.96 -30.65
C SER A 586 -10.26 16.15 -29.43
N LEU A 587 -11.22 15.67 -28.63
CA LEU A 587 -10.96 14.78 -27.49
C LEU A 587 -10.37 13.45 -27.94
N LEU A 588 -10.99 12.79 -28.92
CA LEU A 588 -10.53 11.52 -29.46
C LEU A 588 -9.11 11.64 -30.00
N GLU A 589 -8.82 12.67 -30.80
CA GLU A 589 -7.48 12.93 -31.34
C GLU A 589 -6.45 13.13 -30.21
N SER A 590 -6.81 13.91 -29.18
CA SER A 590 -5.95 14.14 -28.01
C SER A 590 -5.66 12.85 -27.25
N ILE A 591 -6.68 12.00 -27.05
CA ILE A 591 -6.54 10.68 -26.41
C ILE A 591 -5.60 9.80 -27.22
N MET A 592 -5.86 9.65 -28.52
CA MET A 592 -5.08 8.77 -29.41
C MET A 592 -3.63 9.24 -29.57
N LYS A 593 -3.39 10.55 -29.60
CA LYS A 593 -2.02 11.10 -29.58
C LYS A 593 -1.23 10.66 -28.34
N SER A 594 -1.89 10.59 -27.19
CA SER A 594 -1.24 10.08 -25.98
C SER A 594 -1.08 8.56 -25.97
N VAL A 595 -2.06 7.80 -26.50
CA VAL A 595 -1.92 6.35 -26.70
C VAL A 595 -0.66 6.07 -27.50
N ASN A 596 -0.50 6.74 -28.64
CA ASN A 596 0.67 6.60 -29.51
C ASN A 596 2.01 6.93 -28.81
N ARG A 597 2.03 7.94 -27.95
CA ARG A 597 3.22 8.25 -27.14
C ARG A 597 3.56 7.10 -26.18
N LYS A 598 2.56 6.55 -25.49
CA LYS A 598 2.73 5.47 -24.51
C LYS A 598 3.08 4.11 -25.11
N LEU A 599 2.68 3.85 -26.36
CA LEU A 599 3.04 2.63 -27.07
C LEU A 599 4.57 2.43 -27.11
N THR A 600 5.31 3.48 -27.46
CA THR A 600 6.78 3.43 -27.57
C THR A 600 7.43 3.05 -26.23
N ASP A 601 6.92 3.61 -25.12
CA ASP A 601 7.39 3.27 -23.78
C ASP A 601 7.07 1.82 -23.41
N THR A 602 5.89 1.35 -23.81
CA THR A 602 5.44 -0.03 -23.57
C THR A 602 6.34 -1.02 -24.29
N PHE A 603 6.65 -0.78 -25.56
CA PHE A 603 7.55 -1.63 -26.34
C PHE A 603 8.95 -1.70 -25.71
N SER A 604 9.50 -0.55 -25.31
CA SER A 604 10.78 -0.47 -24.61
C SER A 604 10.82 -1.31 -23.34
N ARG A 605 9.76 -1.21 -22.51
CA ARG A 605 9.66 -1.98 -21.26
C ARG A 605 9.55 -3.48 -21.51
N VAL A 606 8.74 -3.88 -22.49
CA VAL A 606 8.60 -5.30 -22.87
C VAL A 606 9.95 -5.84 -23.33
N TRP A 607 10.67 -5.12 -24.19
CA TRP A 607 12.00 -5.51 -24.65
C TRP A 607 12.99 -5.69 -23.50
N VAL A 608 13.12 -4.67 -22.62
CA VAL A 608 14.00 -4.75 -21.45
C VAL A 608 13.64 -5.91 -20.52
N SER A 609 12.36 -6.32 -20.46
CA SER A 609 11.96 -7.48 -19.67
C SER A 609 12.33 -8.83 -20.29
N LEU A 610 12.57 -8.90 -21.60
CA LEU A 610 12.94 -10.11 -22.33
C LEU A 610 14.47 -10.28 -22.48
N THR A 611 15.21 -9.18 -22.41
CA THR A 611 16.67 -9.19 -22.57
C THR A 611 17.45 -9.20 -21.25
N LYS A 612 16.76 -8.98 -20.13
CA LYS A 612 17.26 -9.36 -18.79
C LYS A 612 17.18 -10.87 -18.63
#